data_AF-A0A1X0RGB3-F1
#
_entry.id   AF-A0A1X0RGB3-F1
#
_cell.length_a   1.000
_cell.length_b   1.000
_cell.length_c   1.000
_cell.angle_alpha   90.00
_cell.angle_beta   90.00
_cell.angle_gamma   90.00
#
_symmetry.space_group_name_H-M   'P 1'
#
loop_
_entity.id
_entity.type
_entity.pdbx_description
1 polymer ?
#
loop_
_entity_poly.entity_id
_entity_poly.type
_entity_poly.pdbx_seq_one_letter_code
_entity_poly.pdbx_strand_id
1 'polypeptide(L)'
;MQAVQLDPNTYQELETLRNKLWSLQETFATHITYLKEPKYPFTWPDLLNKFNMLTAKFASLSEDFYHYTDKASTATLPKLMIHPYIPTTTEQETNILSVLLRTKLIPDIEKLEAETQAAIARELVDPQANHNTRMDDEQLIKDQLDQWTALRDRHDRLAADAAQFVAELSNDHRSNFLLRYEDQIEQEEEEDEDMEQEEEWEKMGFPNEGVWKKWKLECLMNFYSSGKSEVVGSDLKKLASTAKK
;
A
#
# COMPACT_ATOMS: atom_id res chain seq x y z
N MET A 1 50.73 16.70 -6.58
CA MET A 1 49.72 15.62 -6.48
C MET A 1 48.67 15.92 -7.53
N GLN A 2 48.51 15.04 -8.53
CA GLN A 2 47.44 15.20 -9.52
C GLN A 2 46.10 15.02 -8.80
N ALA A 3 45.18 15.97 -8.98
CA ALA A 3 43.81 15.81 -8.51
C ALA A 3 43.23 14.59 -9.22
N VAL A 4 42.96 13.52 -8.46
CA VAL A 4 42.15 12.41 -8.94
C VAL A 4 40.77 13.00 -9.21
N GLN A 5 40.48 13.28 -10.48
CA GLN A 5 39.15 13.74 -10.87
C GLN A 5 38.21 12.54 -10.68
N LEU A 6 37.21 12.72 -9.80
CA LEU A 6 36.11 11.78 -9.65
C LEU A 6 35.40 11.61 -10.99
N ASP A 7 34.97 10.38 -11.28
CA ASP A 7 34.15 10.10 -12.46
C ASP A 7 32.90 11.00 -12.45
N PRO A 8 32.55 11.66 -13.56
CA PRO A 8 31.38 12.54 -13.61
C PRO A 8 30.08 11.87 -13.15
N ASN A 9 29.90 10.58 -13.41
CA ASN A 9 28.71 9.85 -12.95
C ASN A 9 28.70 9.72 -11.43
N THR A 10 29.83 9.36 -10.82
CA THR A 10 29.97 9.29 -9.36
C THR A 10 29.63 10.62 -8.68
N TYR A 11 30.08 11.74 -9.26
CA TYR A 11 29.76 13.06 -8.75
C TYR A 11 28.25 13.32 -8.79
N GLN A 12 27.61 12.96 -9.91
CA GLN A 12 26.17 13.15 -10.11
C GLN A 12 25.33 12.26 -9.17
N GLU A 13 25.77 11.03 -8.93
CA GLU A 13 25.16 10.10 -7.97
C GLU A 13 25.25 10.64 -6.53
N LEU A 14 26.44 11.10 -6.13
CA LEU A 14 26.66 11.71 -4.80
C LEU A 14 25.84 13.00 -4.63
N GLU A 15 25.75 13.85 -5.65
CA GLU A 15 24.95 15.08 -5.58
C GLU A 15 23.44 14.75 -5.48
N THR A 16 22.99 13.70 -6.15
CA THR A 16 21.60 13.21 -6.04
C THR A 16 21.30 12.72 -4.62
N LEU A 17 22.18 11.89 -4.04
CA LEU A 17 22.05 11.42 -2.66
C LEU A 17 22.11 12.58 -1.65
N ARG A 18 23.01 13.54 -1.87
CA ARG A 18 23.13 14.74 -1.04
C ARG A 18 21.83 15.55 -1.02
N ASN A 19 21.22 15.78 -2.18
CA ASN A 19 19.97 16.53 -2.28
C ASN A 19 18.81 15.80 -1.56
N LYS A 20 18.72 14.48 -1.70
CA LYS A 20 17.73 13.65 -1.00
C LYS A 20 17.95 13.65 0.51
N LEU A 21 19.19 13.52 0.97
CA LEU A 21 19.55 13.60 2.40
C LEU A 21 19.21 14.97 2.99
N TRP A 22 19.51 16.05 2.26
CA TRP A 22 19.20 17.40 2.72
C TRP A 22 17.68 17.63 2.82
N SER A 23 16.92 17.18 1.83
CA SER A 23 15.45 17.24 1.89
C SER A 23 14.87 16.43 3.05
N LEU A 24 15.44 15.26 3.36
CA LEU A 24 15.04 14.45 4.50
C LEU A 24 15.38 15.15 5.82
N GLN A 25 16.57 15.72 5.95
CA GLN A 25 17.01 16.48 7.12
C GLN A 25 16.11 17.71 7.38
N GLU A 26 15.78 18.46 6.34
CA GLU A 26 14.86 19.61 6.44
C GLU A 26 13.49 19.16 6.95
N THR A 27 12.96 18.06 6.42
CA THR A 27 11.68 17.49 6.85
C THR A 27 11.72 17.07 8.32
N PHE A 28 12.80 16.43 8.77
CA PHE A 28 13.01 16.11 10.18
C PHE A 28 13.05 17.37 11.05
N ALA A 29 13.80 18.40 10.64
CA ALA A 29 13.90 19.65 11.39
C ALA A 29 12.53 20.34 11.54
N THR A 30 11.75 20.41 10.48
CA THR A 30 10.39 20.97 10.50
C THR A 30 9.47 20.14 11.39
N HIS A 31 9.50 18.81 11.30
CA HIS A 31 8.67 17.94 12.12
C HIS A 31 9.05 18.00 13.61
N ILE A 32 10.35 18.02 13.93
CA ILE A 32 10.83 18.19 15.30
C ILE A 32 10.40 19.54 15.87
N THR A 33 10.49 20.62 15.07
CA THR A 33 10.03 21.96 15.49
C THR A 33 8.52 21.95 15.75
N TYR A 34 7.74 21.32 14.88
CA TYR A 34 6.30 21.13 15.08
C TYR A 34 5.99 20.37 16.38
N LEU A 35 6.73 19.30 16.69
CA LEU A 35 6.54 18.52 17.92
C LEU A 35 6.98 19.29 19.18
N LYS A 36 7.94 20.21 19.04
CA LYS A 36 8.42 21.06 20.14
C LYS A 36 7.50 22.23 20.47
N GLU A 37 6.72 22.71 19.51
CA GLU A 37 5.72 23.76 19.74
C GLU A 37 4.39 23.13 20.18
N PRO A 38 4.01 23.22 21.48
CA PRO A 38 2.81 22.57 21.98
C PRO A 38 1.57 23.39 21.62
N LYS A 39 1.18 23.41 20.35
CA LYS A 39 -0.18 23.81 19.96
C LYS A 39 -1.07 22.59 20.13
N TYR A 40 -1.49 22.38 21.37
CA TYR A 40 -2.48 21.36 21.67
C TYR A 40 -3.82 21.72 21.00
N PRO A 41 -4.57 20.74 20.47
CA PRO A 41 -4.25 19.31 20.34
C PRO A 41 -3.60 18.94 19.00
N PHE A 42 -2.61 18.03 19.05
CA PHE A 42 -2.14 17.32 17.86
C PHE A 42 -3.24 16.40 17.34
N THR A 43 -3.49 16.39 16.04
CA THR A 43 -4.42 15.44 15.42
C THR A 43 -3.63 14.24 14.89
N TRP A 44 -4.09 13.03 15.20
CA TRP A 44 -3.45 11.79 14.71
C TRP A 44 -3.27 11.78 13.18
N PRO A 45 -4.24 12.22 12.36
CA PRO A 45 -4.04 12.31 10.91
C PRO A 45 -2.87 13.22 10.50
N ASP A 46 -2.65 14.34 11.18
CA ASP A 46 -1.52 15.23 10.87
C ASP A 46 -0.18 14.57 11.24
N LEU A 47 -0.11 13.88 12.39
CA LEU A 47 1.07 13.11 12.76
C LEU A 47 1.35 11.97 11.77
N LEU A 48 0.33 11.21 11.39
CA LEU A 48 0.44 10.14 10.41
C LEU A 48 0.92 10.67 9.05
N ASN A 49 0.38 11.79 8.59
CA ASN A 49 0.81 12.41 7.34
C ASN A 49 2.30 12.80 7.40
N LYS A 50 2.77 13.33 8.54
CA LYS A 50 4.20 13.62 8.75
C LYS A 50 5.07 12.36 8.69
N PHE A 51 4.62 11.25 9.28
CA PHE A 51 5.32 9.97 9.14
C PHE A 51 5.32 9.46 7.69
N ASN A 52 4.19 9.51 6.99
CA ASN A 52 4.10 9.09 5.59
C ASN A 52 5.05 9.90 4.69
N MET A 53 5.18 11.21 4.91
CA MET A 53 6.16 12.04 4.20
C MET A 53 7.60 11.61 4.48
N LEU A 54 7.94 11.28 5.72
CA LEU A 54 9.28 10.78 6.08
C LEU A 54 9.54 9.41 5.43
N THR A 55 8.57 8.49 5.49
CA THR A 55 8.66 7.16 4.88
C THR A 55 8.88 7.25 3.38
N ALA A 56 8.12 8.10 2.68
CA ALA A 56 8.28 8.29 1.23
C ALA A 56 9.66 8.84 0.86
N LYS A 57 10.16 9.84 1.60
CA LYS A 57 11.50 10.41 1.37
C LYS A 57 12.61 9.41 1.67
N PHE A 58 12.46 8.63 2.75
CA PHE A 58 13.41 7.58 3.10
C PHE A 58 13.44 6.47 2.05
N ALA A 59 12.28 5.96 1.63
CA ALA A 59 12.19 4.93 0.59
C ALA A 59 12.86 5.37 -0.71
N SER A 60 12.62 6.63 -1.14
CA SER A 60 13.26 7.19 -2.34
C SER A 60 14.77 7.36 -2.20
N LEU A 61 15.28 7.65 -1.00
CA LEU A 61 16.72 7.71 -0.72
C LEU A 61 17.33 6.30 -0.73
N SER A 62 16.66 5.34 -0.09
CA SER A 62 17.11 3.95 -0.02
C SER A 62 17.19 3.31 -1.40
N GLU A 63 16.18 3.51 -2.26
CA GLU A 63 16.17 2.96 -3.62
C GLU A 63 17.39 3.42 -4.43
N ASP A 64 17.67 4.72 -4.46
CA ASP A 64 18.85 5.28 -5.11
C ASP A 64 20.15 4.75 -4.48
N PHE A 65 20.22 4.71 -3.16
CA PHE A 65 21.40 4.23 -2.46
C PHE A 65 21.70 2.76 -2.80
N TYR A 66 20.68 1.89 -2.79
CA TYR A 66 20.81 0.49 -3.19
C TYR A 66 21.19 0.37 -4.67
N HIS A 67 20.61 1.20 -5.54
CA HIS A 67 20.96 1.24 -6.95
C HIS A 67 22.44 1.55 -7.19
N TYR A 68 23.01 2.49 -6.43
CA TYR A 68 24.41 2.90 -6.55
C TYR A 68 25.40 1.98 -5.81
N THR A 69 24.92 1.07 -4.96
CA THR A 69 25.75 0.15 -4.16
C THR A 69 25.72 -1.31 -4.63
N ASP A 70 24.58 -1.86 -5.04
CA ASP A 70 24.41 -3.32 -5.20
C ASP A 70 24.35 -3.81 -6.66
N LYS A 71 24.00 -2.94 -7.63
CA LYS A 71 24.00 -3.33 -9.05
C LYS A 71 25.43 -3.38 -9.60
N ALA A 72 26.07 -4.55 -9.45
CA ALA A 72 27.48 -4.86 -9.67
C ALA A 72 28.18 -4.26 -10.93
N SER A 73 27.46 -3.94 -12.01
CA SER A 73 28.06 -3.33 -13.21
C SER A 73 28.06 -1.79 -13.22
N THR A 74 27.12 -1.14 -12.52
CA THR A 74 26.97 0.32 -12.47
C THR A 74 27.28 0.92 -11.10
N ALA A 75 27.46 0.10 -10.07
CA ALA A 75 27.79 0.57 -8.73
C ALA A 75 29.16 1.29 -8.71
N THR A 76 29.12 2.58 -8.37
CA THR A 76 30.32 3.42 -8.23
C THR A 76 30.72 3.58 -6.75
N LEU A 77 29.74 3.67 -5.84
CA LEU A 77 29.98 4.00 -4.44
C LEU A 77 30.86 3.00 -3.67
N PRO A 78 30.71 1.67 -3.82
CA PRO A 78 31.55 0.71 -3.10
C PRO A 78 33.03 0.77 -3.49
N LYS A 79 33.35 1.37 -4.65
CA LYS A 79 34.73 1.50 -5.15
C LYS A 79 35.42 2.76 -4.61
N LEU A 80 34.71 3.62 -3.88
CA LEU A 80 35.22 4.89 -3.38
C LEU A 80 35.67 4.76 -1.93
N MET A 81 36.87 5.26 -1.66
CA MET A 81 37.38 5.43 -0.30
C MET A 81 37.45 6.93 0.02
N ILE A 82 36.72 7.34 1.06
CA ILE A 82 36.69 8.74 1.49
C ILE A 82 37.80 8.95 2.51
N HIS A 83 38.67 9.92 2.23
CA HIS A 83 39.66 10.42 3.19
C HIS A 83 39.66 11.95 3.20
N PRO A 84 40.07 12.59 4.31
CA PRO A 84 40.24 14.04 4.34
C PRO A 84 41.23 14.50 3.26
N TYR A 85 40.88 15.56 2.53
CA TYR A 85 41.77 16.15 1.51
C TYR A 85 43.00 16.82 2.15
N ILE A 86 42.80 17.43 3.32
CA ILE A 86 43.86 18.04 4.12
C ILE A 86 44.03 17.18 5.37
N PRO A 87 45.26 16.73 5.69
CA PRO A 87 45.55 16.05 6.95
C PRO A 87 45.15 16.93 8.13
N THR A 88 44.60 16.33 9.19
CA THR A 88 44.26 17.05 10.40
C THR A 88 45.52 17.60 11.07
N THR A 89 45.45 18.86 11.49
CA THR A 89 46.57 19.54 12.14
C THR A 89 46.41 19.57 13.66
N THR A 90 45.17 19.41 14.14
CA THR A 90 44.84 19.41 15.56
C THR A 90 44.11 18.13 15.99
N GLU A 91 44.21 17.81 17.28
CA GLU A 91 43.47 16.71 17.90
C GLU A 91 41.96 16.94 17.81
N GLN A 92 41.49 18.19 17.91
CA GLN A 92 40.08 18.54 17.79
C GLN A 92 39.52 18.23 16.39
N GLU A 93 40.24 18.61 15.33
CA GLU A 93 39.88 18.27 13.95
C GLU A 93 39.83 16.76 13.73
N THR A 94 40.80 16.05 14.32
CA THR A 94 40.87 14.58 14.26
C THR A 94 39.65 13.94 14.91
N ASN A 95 39.25 14.42 16.08
CA ASN A 95 38.06 13.93 16.78
C ASN A 95 36.78 14.19 15.98
N ILE A 96 36.59 15.40 15.45
CA ILE A 96 35.40 15.73 14.64
C ILE A 96 35.33 14.85 13.38
N LEU A 97 36.43 14.72 12.65
CA LEU A 97 36.47 13.91 11.43
C LEU A 97 36.26 12.42 11.71
N SER A 98 36.74 11.91 12.84
CA SER A 98 36.49 10.53 13.26
C SER A 98 34.99 10.24 13.45
N VAL A 99 34.23 11.24 13.91
CA VAL A 99 32.78 11.12 14.09
C VAL A 99 32.06 11.22 12.74
N LEU A 100 32.47 12.13 11.86
CA LEU A 100 31.86 12.33 10.55
C LEU A 100 32.09 11.15 9.59
N LEU A 101 33.26 10.51 9.66
CA LEU A 101 33.64 9.36 8.83
C LEU A 101 33.34 8.02 9.51
N ARG A 102 32.61 8.03 10.63
CA ARG A 102 32.25 6.82 11.37
C ARG A 102 31.32 5.93 10.54
N THR A 103 31.74 4.69 10.34
CA THR A 103 30.91 3.62 9.74
C THR A 103 30.33 2.65 10.78
N LYS A 104 30.79 2.73 12.04
CA LYS A 104 30.28 1.90 13.12
C LYS A 104 28.82 2.24 13.41
N LEU A 105 27.97 1.21 13.43
CA LEU A 105 26.56 1.28 13.78
C LEU A 105 26.32 1.95 15.15
N ILE A 106 25.08 2.40 15.33
CA ILE A 106 24.61 2.94 16.62
C ILE A 106 24.37 1.76 17.57
N PRO A 107 24.66 1.88 18.89
CA PRO A 107 24.55 0.77 19.82
C PRO A 107 23.21 0.03 19.83
N ASP A 108 22.10 0.76 19.65
CA ASP A 108 20.76 0.15 19.61
C ASP A 108 20.57 -0.77 18.40
N ILE A 109 21.15 -0.39 17.25
CA ILE A 109 21.12 -1.21 16.03
C ILE A 109 22.05 -2.42 16.19
N GLU A 110 23.26 -2.22 16.75
CA GLU A 110 24.19 -3.33 17.04
C GLU A 110 23.55 -4.38 17.95
N LYS A 111 22.81 -3.92 18.97
CA LYS A 111 22.08 -4.81 19.89
C LYS A 111 20.97 -5.57 19.15
N LEU A 112 20.19 -4.89 18.31
CA LEU A 112 19.10 -5.50 17.56
C LEU A 112 19.62 -6.55 16.56
N GLU A 113 20.73 -6.26 15.86
CA GLU A 113 21.38 -7.23 14.96
C GLU A 113 21.88 -8.46 15.72
N ALA A 114 22.54 -8.27 16.88
CA ALA A 114 23.01 -9.38 17.70
C ALA A 114 21.85 -10.25 18.25
N GLU A 115 20.75 -9.62 18.68
CA GLU A 115 19.55 -10.32 19.12
C GLU A 115 18.90 -11.13 17.98
N THR A 116 18.84 -10.54 16.78
CA THR A 116 18.30 -11.20 15.59
C THR A 116 19.17 -12.38 15.15
N GLN A 117 20.48 -12.20 15.12
CA GLN A 117 21.43 -13.29 14.81
C GLN A 117 21.34 -14.42 15.83
N ALA A 118 21.21 -14.10 17.12
CA ALA A 118 21.03 -15.10 18.16
C ALA A 118 19.69 -15.85 18.03
N ALA A 119 18.62 -15.17 17.62
CA ALA A 119 17.33 -15.81 17.34
C ALA A 119 17.44 -16.78 16.16
N ILE A 120 18.03 -16.34 15.05
CA ILE A 120 18.26 -17.17 13.85
C ILE A 120 19.13 -18.39 14.21
N ALA A 121 20.22 -18.22 14.95
CA ALA A 121 21.07 -19.32 15.37
C ALA A 121 20.36 -20.34 16.25
N ARG A 122 19.42 -19.91 17.11
CA ARG A 122 18.59 -20.83 17.91
C ARG A 122 17.60 -21.62 17.07
N GLU A 123 17.02 -21.00 16.04
CA GLU A 123 16.10 -21.68 15.12
C GLU A 123 16.81 -22.65 14.18
N LEU A 124 18.06 -22.35 13.79
CA LEU A 124 18.88 -23.20 12.94
C LEU A 124 19.36 -24.49 13.62
N VAL A 125 19.52 -24.48 14.95
CA VAL A 125 19.86 -25.69 15.71
C VAL A 125 18.58 -26.51 15.90
N ASP A 126 18.26 -27.35 14.92
CA ASP A 126 17.16 -28.29 15.01
C ASP A 126 17.42 -29.29 16.16
N PRO A 127 16.60 -29.33 17.23
CA PRO A 127 16.77 -30.28 18.33
C PRO A 127 16.55 -31.74 17.91
N GLN A 128 16.12 -32.02 16.66
CA GLN A 128 15.96 -33.36 16.11
C GLN A 128 17.08 -33.81 15.15
N ALA A 129 18.07 -32.97 14.85
CA ALA A 129 19.21 -33.36 14.02
C ALA A 129 20.13 -34.34 14.78
N ASN A 130 19.82 -35.62 14.66
CA ASN A 130 20.59 -36.75 15.18
C ASN A 130 22.06 -36.65 14.74
N HIS A 131 22.94 -36.34 15.70
CA HIS A 131 24.37 -36.04 15.53
C HIS A 131 25.22 -37.30 15.20
N ASN A 132 24.86 -38.09 14.18
CA ASN A 132 25.55 -39.34 13.84
C ASN A 132 26.06 -39.46 12.40
N THR A 133 26.09 -38.37 11.64
CA THR A 133 26.75 -38.34 10.33
C THR A 133 27.99 -37.46 10.38
N ARG A 134 29.16 -38.08 10.26
CA ARG A 134 30.44 -37.43 9.90
C ARG A 134 30.35 -36.87 8.46
N MET A 135 29.45 -35.94 8.22
CA MET A 135 29.55 -35.07 7.04
C MET A 135 30.50 -33.93 7.39
N ASP A 136 31.24 -33.47 6.38
CA ASP A 136 32.10 -32.30 6.50
C ASP A 136 31.23 -31.08 6.83
N ASP A 137 31.53 -30.39 7.93
CA ASP A 137 30.71 -29.28 8.46
C ASP A 137 30.51 -28.20 7.38
N GLU A 138 31.51 -28.01 6.51
CA GLU A 138 31.46 -27.06 5.39
C GLU A 138 30.43 -27.44 4.32
N GLN A 139 30.29 -28.74 4.03
CA GLN A 139 29.29 -29.24 3.08
C GLN A 139 27.87 -29.13 3.68
N LEU A 140 27.72 -29.39 4.99
CA LEU A 140 26.43 -29.28 5.67
C LEU A 140 25.94 -27.82 5.72
N ILE A 141 26.84 -26.87 5.99
CA ILE A 141 26.53 -25.44 5.95
C ILE A 141 26.12 -25.01 4.53
N LYS A 142 26.83 -25.50 3.51
CA LYS A 142 26.49 -25.21 2.11
C LYS A 142 25.12 -25.75 1.72
N ASP A 143 24.83 -27.01 2.05
CA ASP A 143 23.54 -27.63 1.74
C ASP A 143 22.39 -26.92 2.47
N GLN A 144 22.60 -26.47 3.71
CA GLN A 144 21.64 -25.64 4.44
C GLN A 144 21.44 -24.28 3.75
N LEU A 145 22.51 -23.60 3.35
CA LEU A 145 22.44 -22.32 2.66
C LEU A 145 21.66 -22.43 1.34
N ASP A 146 21.90 -23.49 0.56
CA ASP A 146 21.19 -23.75 -0.69
C ASP A 146 19.68 -23.98 -0.43
N GLN A 147 19.33 -24.72 0.62
CA GLN A 147 17.93 -24.90 1.04
C GLN A 147 17.26 -23.58 1.43
N TRP A 148 17.92 -22.75 2.24
CA TRP A 148 17.41 -21.44 2.63
C TRP A 148 17.25 -20.49 1.45
N THR A 149 18.22 -20.51 0.53
CA THR A 149 18.16 -19.74 -0.71
C THR A 149 16.96 -20.17 -1.55
N ALA A 150 16.72 -21.48 -1.70
CA ALA A 150 15.56 -21.99 -2.42
C ALA A 150 14.22 -21.64 -1.74
N LEU A 151 14.15 -21.69 -0.40
CA LEU A 151 12.97 -21.30 0.37
C LEU A 151 12.67 -19.80 0.23
N ARG A 152 13.70 -18.96 0.34
CA ARG A 152 13.60 -17.52 0.11
C ARG A 152 13.10 -17.22 -1.29
N ASP A 153 13.73 -17.81 -2.32
CA ASP A 153 13.35 -17.58 -3.71
C ASP A 153 11.91 -18.03 -3.99
N ARG A 154 11.44 -19.10 -3.34
CA ARG A 154 10.03 -19.53 -3.42
C ARG A 154 9.09 -18.53 -2.75
N HIS A 155 9.46 -18.05 -1.56
CA HIS A 155 8.68 -17.04 -0.84
C HIS A 155 8.56 -15.75 -1.65
N ASP A 156 9.67 -15.28 -2.23
CA ASP A 156 9.70 -14.05 -3.03
C ASP A 156 8.82 -14.16 -4.28
N ARG A 157 8.81 -15.33 -4.94
CA ARG A 157 7.86 -15.61 -6.04
C ARG A 157 6.42 -15.55 -5.58
N LEU A 158 6.09 -16.21 -4.47
CA LEU A 158 4.73 -16.20 -3.92
C LEU A 158 4.26 -14.79 -3.55
N ALA A 159 5.15 -13.97 -2.97
CA ALA A 159 4.86 -12.57 -2.65
C ALA A 159 4.61 -11.74 -3.92
N ALA A 160 5.41 -11.96 -4.97
CA ALA A 160 5.22 -11.29 -6.26
C ALA A 160 3.91 -11.71 -6.94
N ASP A 161 3.60 -13.01 -6.96
CA ASP A 161 2.35 -13.54 -7.53
C ASP A 161 1.13 -13.00 -6.77
N ALA A 162 1.19 -12.93 -5.43
CA ALA A 162 0.12 -12.38 -4.61
C ALA A 162 -0.08 -10.87 -4.88
N ALA A 163 1.00 -10.10 -5.04
CA ALA A 163 0.91 -8.69 -5.40
C ALA A 163 0.29 -8.50 -6.79
N GLN A 164 0.65 -9.34 -7.76
CA GLN A 164 0.06 -9.33 -9.09
C GLN A 164 -1.43 -9.68 -9.04
N PHE A 165 -1.81 -10.72 -8.32
CA PHE A 165 -3.20 -11.13 -8.16
C PHE A 165 -4.07 -10.00 -7.57
N VAL A 166 -3.57 -9.31 -6.55
CA VAL A 166 -4.28 -8.15 -5.97
C VAL A 166 -4.37 -6.99 -6.96
N ALA A 167 -3.32 -6.75 -7.77
CA ALA A 167 -3.35 -5.71 -8.80
C ALA A 167 -4.35 -6.02 -9.92
N GLU A 168 -4.46 -7.28 -10.34
CA GLU A 168 -5.45 -7.77 -11.31
C GLU A 168 -6.87 -7.60 -10.74
N LEU A 169 -7.12 -8.08 -9.52
CA LEU A 169 -8.41 -7.92 -8.84
C LEU A 169 -8.79 -6.44 -8.69
N SER A 170 -7.81 -5.59 -8.35
CA SER A 170 -8.02 -4.14 -8.23
C SER A 170 -8.37 -3.48 -9.56
N ASN A 171 -7.87 -3.98 -10.68
CA ASN A 171 -8.16 -3.46 -12.01
C ASN A 171 -9.52 -3.94 -12.50
N ASP A 172 -9.82 -5.23 -12.33
CA ASP A 172 -11.08 -5.86 -12.76
C ASP A 172 -12.29 -5.26 -12.03
N HIS A 173 -12.15 -4.94 -10.75
CA HIS A 173 -13.22 -4.35 -9.93
C HIS A 173 -13.06 -2.84 -9.70
N ARG A 174 -12.18 -2.16 -10.46
CA ARG A 174 -11.88 -0.73 -10.28
C ARG A 174 -13.13 0.15 -10.35
N SER A 175 -14.01 -0.15 -11.30
CA SER A 175 -15.30 0.56 -11.45
C SER A 175 -16.20 0.38 -10.24
N ASN A 176 -16.14 -0.79 -9.61
CA ASN A 176 -17.04 -1.15 -8.52
C ASN A 176 -16.60 -0.54 -7.18
N PHE A 177 -15.30 -0.32 -6.97
CA PHE A 177 -14.81 0.34 -5.75
C PHE A 177 -15.23 1.80 -5.60
N LEU A 178 -15.62 2.47 -6.69
CA LEU A 178 -16.06 3.86 -6.69
C LEU A 178 -17.58 4.02 -6.68
N LEU A 179 -18.33 2.93 -6.88
CA LEU A 179 -19.78 2.94 -6.73
C LEU A 179 -20.12 3.13 -5.26
N ARG A 180 -21.10 3.99 -4.97
CA ARG A 180 -21.68 4.03 -3.63
C ARG A 180 -22.56 2.80 -3.50
N TYR A 181 -22.57 2.17 -2.33
CA TYR A 181 -23.43 1.01 -2.07
C TYR A 181 -24.92 1.29 -2.35
N GLU A 182 -25.37 2.55 -2.26
CA GLU A 182 -26.72 2.98 -2.63
C GLU A 182 -27.00 2.78 -4.14
N ASP A 183 -26.03 3.07 -5.01
CA ASP A 183 -26.18 2.94 -6.47
C ASP A 183 -26.26 1.47 -6.92
N GLN A 184 -25.74 0.53 -6.11
CA GLN A 184 -25.84 -0.92 -6.37
C GLN A 184 -27.19 -1.49 -5.93
N ILE A 185 -27.74 -0.99 -4.81
CA ILE A 185 -29.05 -1.41 -4.32
C ILE A 185 -30.15 -0.88 -5.25
N GLU A 186 -30.05 0.37 -5.71
CA GLU A 186 -31.03 0.94 -6.66
C GLU A 186 -31.04 0.20 -8.01
N GLN A 187 -29.88 -0.26 -8.51
CA GLN A 187 -29.84 -1.07 -9.74
C GLN A 187 -30.44 -2.47 -9.57
N GLU A 188 -30.16 -3.14 -8.44
CA GLU A 188 -30.75 -4.45 -8.16
C GLU A 188 -32.28 -4.34 -7.92
N GLU A 189 -32.74 -3.27 -7.25
CA GLU A 189 -34.17 -3.02 -7.03
C GLU A 189 -34.90 -2.59 -8.33
N GLU A 190 -34.28 -1.79 -9.20
CA GLU A 190 -34.87 -1.42 -10.51
C GLU A 190 -34.99 -2.63 -11.45
N GLU A 191 -33.99 -3.52 -11.48
CA GLU A 191 -34.04 -4.73 -12.33
C GLU A 191 -35.10 -5.74 -11.86
N ASP A 192 -35.31 -5.87 -10.54
CA ASP A 192 -36.37 -6.73 -9.98
C ASP A 192 -37.78 -6.10 -10.11
N GLU A 193 -37.91 -4.78 -9.95
CA GLU A 193 -39.19 -4.09 -10.13
C GLU A 193 -39.67 -4.09 -11.59
N ASP A 194 -38.77 -3.95 -12.57
CA ASP A 194 -39.15 -3.94 -13.99
C ASP A 194 -39.63 -5.34 -14.46
N MET A 195 -39.05 -6.43 -13.95
CA MET A 195 -39.54 -7.79 -14.25
C MET A 195 -40.93 -8.09 -13.66
N GLU A 196 -41.24 -7.61 -12.45
CA GLU A 196 -42.55 -7.83 -11.84
C GLU A 196 -43.64 -6.92 -12.45
N GLN A 197 -43.29 -5.69 -12.85
CA GLN A 197 -44.25 -4.73 -13.41
C GLN A 197 -44.75 -5.11 -14.82
N GLU A 198 -43.93 -5.77 -15.64
CA GLU A 198 -44.30 -6.12 -17.02
C GLU A 198 -45.50 -7.09 -17.12
N GLU A 199 -45.78 -7.91 -16.09
CA GLU A 199 -46.86 -8.91 -16.13
C GLU A 199 -48.16 -8.51 -15.38
N GLU A 200 -48.12 -7.53 -14.49
CA GLU A 200 -49.27 -7.22 -13.61
C GLU A 200 -50.45 -6.55 -14.34
N TRP A 201 -50.15 -5.65 -15.29
CA TRP A 201 -51.18 -4.89 -16.00
C TRP A 201 -52.00 -5.78 -16.93
N GLU A 202 -51.38 -6.78 -17.58
CA GLU A 202 -52.06 -7.80 -18.40
C GLU A 202 -52.96 -8.71 -17.54
N LYS A 203 -52.44 -9.20 -16.39
CA LYS A 203 -53.22 -10.04 -15.45
C LYS A 203 -54.47 -9.32 -14.94
N MET A 204 -54.34 -8.02 -14.66
CA MET A 204 -55.43 -7.16 -14.19
C MET A 204 -56.38 -6.72 -15.33
N GLY A 205 -56.04 -7.00 -16.59
CA GLY A 205 -56.88 -6.75 -17.77
C GLY A 205 -56.84 -5.32 -18.27
N PHE A 206 -55.81 -4.53 -17.93
CA PHE A 206 -55.68 -3.16 -18.41
C PHE A 206 -55.29 -3.13 -19.91
N PRO A 207 -55.79 -2.17 -20.71
CA PRO A 207 -55.52 -2.13 -22.15
C PRO A 207 -54.05 -1.81 -22.51
N ASN A 208 -53.35 -1.11 -21.63
CA ASN A 208 -51.92 -0.83 -21.73
C ASN A 208 -51.37 -0.48 -20.35
N GLU A 209 -50.06 -0.61 -20.20
CA GLU A 209 -49.31 -0.29 -19.00
C GLU A 209 -49.52 1.16 -18.54
N GLY A 210 -49.64 2.12 -19.47
CA GLY A 210 -49.85 3.53 -19.16
C GLY A 210 -51.18 3.84 -18.47
N VAL A 211 -52.25 3.10 -18.76
CA VAL A 211 -53.56 3.23 -18.08
C VAL A 211 -53.49 2.58 -16.69
N TRP A 212 -52.78 1.47 -16.55
CA TRP A 212 -52.55 0.82 -15.27
C TRP A 212 -51.70 1.70 -14.32
N LYS A 213 -50.58 2.26 -14.79
CA LYS A 213 -49.74 3.19 -14.01
C LYS A 213 -50.54 4.43 -13.53
N LYS A 214 -51.41 4.97 -14.38
CA LYS A 214 -52.34 6.07 -14.00
C LYS A 214 -53.35 5.65 -12.95
N TRP A 215 -53.90 4.44 -13.03
CA TRP A 215 -54.80 3.91 -12.01
C TRP A 215 -54.09 3.65 -10.68
N LYS A 216 -52.86 3.11 -10.72
CA LYS A 216 -52.01 2.90 -9.53
C LYS A 216 -51.73 4.24 -8.83
N LEU A 217 -51.41 5.28 -9.59
CA LEU A 217 -51.24 6.64 -9.07
C LEU A 217 -52.53 7.20 -8.44
N GLU A 218 -53.69 6.97 -9.07
CA GLU A 218 -55.00 7.38 -8.56
C GLU A 218 -55.31 6.71 -7.20
N CYS A 219 -55.05 5.40 -7.09
CA CYS A 219 -55.19 4.65 -5.85
C CYS A 219 -54.21 5.13 -4.77
N LEU A 220 -52.97 5.42 -5.13
CA LEU A 220 -51.95 5.95 -4.22
C LEU A 220 -52.37 7.32 -3.66
N MET A 221 -52.82 8.24 -4.53
CA MET A 221 -53.32 9.55 -4.09
C MET A 221 -54.55 9.44 -3.20
N ASN A 222 -55.45 8.50 -3.50
CA ASN A 222 -56.61 8.23 -2.66
C ASN A 222 -56.24 7.61 -1.31
N PHE A 223 -55.21 6.77 -1.27
CA PHE A 223 -54.68 6.21 -0.04
C PHE A 223 -54.09 7.30 0.85
N TYR A 224 -53.26 8.20 0.30
CA TYR A 224 -52.69 9.31 1.06
C TYR A 224 -53.72 10.34 1.52
N SER A 225 -54.82 10.52 0.78
CA SER A 225 -55.85 11.51 1.13
C SER A 225 -56.97 10.96 2.01
N SER A 226 -57.34 9.68 1.86
CA SER A 226 -58.53 9.09 2.50
C SER A 226 -58.27 7.79 3.27
N GLY A 227 -57.03 7.27 3.24
CA GLY A 227 -56.66 5.99 3.87
C GLY A 227 -57.23 4.76 3.16
N LYS A 228 -57.83 4.91 1.99
CA LYS A 228 -58.45 3.81 1.23
C LYS A 228 -57.57 3.37 0.07
N SER A 229 -57.34 2.06 -0.02
CA SER A 229 -56.47 1.44 -1.02
C SER A 229 -57.01 1.45 -2.44
N GLU A 230 -58.31 1.72 -2.63
CA GLU A 230 -58.93 1.77 -3.97
C GLU A 230 -59.91 2.94 -4.11
N VAL A 231 -59.95 3.52 -5.31
CA VAL A 231 -60.97 4.49 -5.72
C VAL A 231 -62.20 3.74 -6.22
N VAL A 232 -63.25 3.70 -5.39
CA VAL A 232 -64.54 3.08 -5.73
C VAL A 232 -65.16 3.84 -6.90
N GLY A 233 -65.28 3.17 -8.05
CA GLY A 233 -65.88 3.75 -9.26
C GLY A 233 -64.91 4.40 -10.24
N SER A 234 -63.58 4.26 -10.06
CA SER A 234 -62.56 4.76 -10.98
C SER A 234 -62.87 4.38 -12.43
N ASP A 235 -62.88 5.37 -13.32
CA ASP A 235 -63.10 5.17 -14.75
C ASP A 235 -61.93 4.40 -15.38
N LEU A 236 -60.72 4.51 -14.83
CA LEU A 236 -59.56 3.73 -15.27
C LEU A 236 -59.71 2.25 -14.94
N LYS A 237 -60.28 1.90 -13.76
CA LYS A 237 -60.59 0.51 -13.40
C LYS A 237 -61.72 -0.09 -14.26
N LYS A 238 -62.65 0.73 -14.74
CA LYS A 238 -63.71 0.28 -15.68
C LYS A 238 -63.17 -0.05 -17.07
N LEU A 239 -62.08 0.59 -17.49
CA LEU A 239 -61.39 0.23 -18.75
C LEU A 239 -60.79 -1.18 -18.68
N ALA A 240 -60.35 -1.62 -17.49
CA ALA A 240 -59.84 -2.98 -17.30
C ALA A 240 -60.95 -4.05 -17.30
N SER A 241 -62.16 -3.72 -16.82
CA SER A 241 -63.29 -4.67 -16.79
C SER A 241 -64.05 -4.77 -18.11
N THR A 242 -63.93 -3.78 -19.00
CA THR A 242 -64.53 -3.78 -20.33
C THR A 242 -63.71 -4.57 -21.36
N ALA A 243 -62.41 -4.73 -21.15
CA ALA A 243 -61.52 -5.53 -22.01
C ALA A 243 -61.72 -7.06 -21.87
N LYS A 244 -62.38 -7.54 -20.80
CA LYS A 244 -62.66 -8.97 -20.53
C LYS A 244 -64.00 -9.48 -21.10
N LYS A 245 -64.65 -8.77 -22.02
CA LYS A 245 -65.90 -9.18 -22.68
C LYS A 245 -65.74 -9.45 -24.16
#